data_AF-A0A970YAN6-F1
#
_entry.id   AF-A0A970YAN6-F1
#
_cell.length_a   1.000
_cell.length_b   1.000
_cell.length_c   1.000
_cell.angle_alpha   90.00
_cell.angle_beta   90.00
_cell.angle_gamma   90.00
#
_symmetry.space_group_name_H-M   'P 1'
#
loop_
_entity.id
_entity.type
_entity.pdbx_description
1 polymer ?
#
loop_
_entity_poly.entity_id
_entity_poly.type
_entity_poly.pdbx_seq_one_letter_code
_entity_poly.pdbx_strand_id
1 'polypeptide(L)'
;MKLSEKVAYIKGLADGMELDESQKVVKLTLAIIDALEEMAYAIEDVEENTQALEEELDAVSSDLADVEEIVYEDEDDEKECDCDEEFFEVKCPKCSGAIELTEESFNDGFVKCPACGEKLEFETCGDDCCCGDDCCGSDD
;
A
#
# COMPACT_ATOMS: atom_id res chain seq x y z
N MET A 1 28.49 -18.89 -18.04
CA MET A 1 28.08 -20.12 -18.77
C MET A 1 26.59 -20.26 -18.58
N LYS A 2 25.81 -20.08 -19.65
CA LYS A 2 24.35 -20.18 -19.66
C LYS A 2 23.90 -21.60 -19.30
N LEU A 3 22.65 -21.76 -18.87
CA LEU A 3 22.11 -23.07 -18.50
C LEU A 3 22.12 -24.02 -19.72
N SER A 4 21.74 -23.52 -20.90
CA SER A 4 21.80 -24.24 -22.18
C SER A 4 23.19 -24.80 -22.48
N GLU A 5 24.25 -24.00 -22.30
CA GLU A 5 25.64 -24.43 -22.51
C GLU A 5 26.05 -25.58 -21.58
N LYS A 6 25.58 -25.56 -20.33
CA LYS A 6 25.85 -26.63 -19.35
C LYS A 6 25.10 -27.91 -19.72
N VAL A 7 23.84 -27.80 -20.13
CA VAL A 7 23.05 -28.97 -20.53
C VAL A 7 23.58 -29.58 -21.83
N ALA A 8 23.96 -28.76 -22.81
CA ALA A 8 24.61 -29.20 -24.04
C ALA A 8 25.93 -29.93 -23.76
N TYR A 9 26.73 -29.44 -22.80
CA TYR A 9 27.94 -30.14 -22.36
C TYR A 9 27.64 -31.52 -21.75
N ILE A 10 26.60 -31.63 -20.91
CA ILE A 10 26.18 -32.90 -20.31
C ILE A 10 25.67 -33.87 -21.39
N LYS A 11 24.91 -33.38 -22.37
CA LYS A 11 24.43 -34.18 -23.50
C LYS A 11 25.59 -34.72 -24.32
N GLY A 12 26.56 -33.87 -24.67
CA GLY A 12 27.77 -34.30 -25.38
C GLY A 12 28.63 -35.30 -24.60
N LEU A 13 28.69 -35.19 -23.27
CA LEU A 13 29.32 -36.21 -22.43
C LEU A 13 28.58 -37.55 -22.49
N ALA A 14 27.24 -37.53 -22.40
CA ALA A 14 26.43 -38.74 -22.45
C ALA A 14 26.56 -39.46 -23.80
N ASP A 15 26.56 -38.71 -24.91
CA ASP A 15 26.75 -39.24 -26.26
C ASP A 15 28.15 -39.87 -26.44
N GLY A 16 29.17 -39.28 -25.82
CA GLY A 16 30.55 -39.76 -25.88
C GLY A 16 30.86 -40.99 -25.01
N MET A 17 29.92 -41.43 -24.16
CA MET A 17 30.13 -42.55 -23.23
C MET A 17 29.74 -43.93 -23.79
N GLU A 18 29.30 -44.01 -25.04
CA GLU A 18 28.88 -45.27 -25.70
C GLU A 18 27.89 -46.08 -24.83
N LEU A 19 26.90 -45.39 -24.25
CA LEU A 19 25.94 -46.00 -23.32
C LEU A 19 25.08 -47.06 -24.00
N ASP A 20 24.88 -48.20 -23.34
CA ASP A 20 23.98 -49.25 -23.82
C ASP A 20 22.52 -48.83 -23.65
N GLU A 21 21.92 -48.30 -24.72
CA GLU A 21 20.51 -47.87 -24.76
C GLU A 21 19.51 -48.99 -24.45
N SER A 22 19.91 -50.27 -24.44
CA SER A 22 19.02 -51.36 -24.02
C SER A 22 18.72 -51.31 -22.51
N GLN A 23 19.61 -50.69 -21.73
CA GLN A 23 19.46 -50.57 -20.29
C GLN A 23 18.39 -49.53 -19.95
N LYS A 24 17.44 -49.92 -19.09
CA LYS A 24 16.36 -49.02 -18.62
C LYS A 24 16.91 -47.74 -17.97
N VAL A 25 18.04 -47.83 -17.27
CA VAL A 25 18.66 -46.67 -16.63
C VAL A 25 19.23 -45.69 -17.66
N VAL A 26 19.82 -46.18 -18.76
CA VAL A 26 20.34 -45.32 -19.84
C VAL A 26 19.20 -44.55 -20.51
N LYS A 27 18.10 -45.24 -20.82
CA LYS A 27 16.89 -44.58 -21.38
C LYS A 27 16.33 -43.50 -20.47
N LEU A 28 16.29 -43.77 -19.15
CA LEU A 28 15.85 -42.79 -18.16
C LEU A 28 16.80 -41.59 -18.11
N THR A 29 18.11 -41.82 -18.11
CA THR A 29 19.11 -40.74 -18.08
C THR A 29 19.02 -39.86 -19.33
N LEU A 30 18.90 -40.45 -20.53
CA LEU A 30 18.74 -39.68 -21.76
C LEU A 30 17.46 -38.83 -21.73
N ALA A 31 16.33 -39.41 -21.29
CA ALA A 31 15.08 -38.67 -21.14
C ALA A 31 15.20 -37.51 -20.12
N ILE A 32 15.98 -37.67 -19.06
CA ILE A 32 16.26 -36.58 -18.10
C ILE A 32 17.11 -35.49 -18.76
N ILE A 33 18.12 -35.85 -19.56
CA ILE A 33 18.96 -34.89 -20.26
C ILE A 33 18.14 -34.08 -21.28
N ASP A 34 17.26 -34.73 -22.02
CA ASP A 34 16.36 -34.06 -22.97
C ASP A 34 15.40 -33.11 -22.24
N ALA A 35 14.80 -33.53 -21.12
CA ALA A 35 13.97 -32.66 -20.30
C ALA A 35 14.74 -31.45 -19.75
N LEU A 36 16.00 -31.64 -19.34
CA LEU A 36 16.86 -30.53 -18.90
C LEU A 36 17.16 -29.55 -20.05
N GLU A 37 17.23 -30.03 -21.30
CA GLU A 37 17.45 -29.19 -22.47
C GLU A 37 16.21 -28.33 -22.76
N GLU A 38 15.02 -28.94 -22.73
CA GLU A 38 13.75 -28.21 -22.84
C GLU A 38 13.59 -27.16 -21.73
N MET A 39 13.94 -27.52 -20.48
CA MET A 39 13.93 -26.58 -19.37
C MET A 39 14.93 -25.44 -19.56
N ALA A 40 16.10 -25.69 -20.15
CA ALA A 40 17.07 -24.64 -20.40
C ALA A 40 16.56 -23.60 -21.40
N TYR A 41 15.93 -24.04 -22.50
CA TYR A 41 15.31 -23.12 -23.45
C TYR A 41 14.16 -22.34 -22.82
N ALA A 42 13.27 -23.02 -22.08
CA ALA A 42 12.14 -22.36 -21.43
C ALA A 42 12.60 -21.31 -20.40
N ILE A 43 13.71 -21.54 -19.70
CA ILE A 43 14.28 -20.56 -18.77
C ILE A 43 14.86 -19.36 -19.54
N GLU A 44 15.56 -19.58 -20.65
CA GLU A 44 16.08 -18.48 -21.48
C GLU A 44 14.93 -17.60 -22.02
N ASP A 45 13.85 -18.20 -22.51
CA ASP A 45 12.65 -17.47 -22.96
C ASP A 45 12.02 -16.64 -21.84
N VAL A 46 12.01 -17.17 -20.61
CA VAL A 46 11.50 -16.45 -19.43
C VAL A 46 12.43 -15.30 -19.04
N GLU A 47 13.75 -15.49 -19.09
CA GLU A 47 14.73 -14.44 -18.83
C GLU A 47 14.57 -13.27 -19.82
N GLU A 48 14.43 -13.56 -21.11
CA GLU A 48 14.20 -12.55 -22.16
C GLU A 48 12.89 -11.78 -21.93
N ASN A 49 11.80 -12.48 -21.63
CA ASN A 49 10.52 -11.84 -21.34
C ASN A 49 10.56 -11.00 -20.06
N THR A 50 11.30 -11.46 -19.04
CA THR A 50 11.44 -10.73 -17.77
C THR A 50 12.22 -9.43 -17.98
N GLN A 51 13.28 -9.47 -18.78
CA GLN A 51 14.03 -8.27 -19.14
C GLN A 51 13.17 -7.27 -19.91
N ALA A 52 12.35 -7.74 -20.86
CA ALA A 52 11.42 -6.86 -21.58
C ALA A 52 10.38 -6.23 -20.64
N LEU A 53 9.85 -7.00 -19.67
CA LEU A 53 8.92 -6.49 -18.67
C LEU A 53 9.55 -5.46 -17.72
N GLU A 54 10.84 -5.59 -17.41
CA GLU A 54 11.58 -4.62 -16.60
C GLU A 54 11.62 -3.25 -17.28
N GLU A 55 11.92 -3.22 -18.59
CA GLU A 55 11.92 -1.98 -19.39
C GLU A 55 10.54 -1.32 -19.43
N GLU A 56 9.48 -2.11 -19.61
CA GLU A 56 8.10 -1.60 -19.59
C GLU A 56 7.68 -1.11 -18.20
N LEU A 57 8.12 -1.78 -17.13
CA LEU A 57 7.83 -1.37 -15.76
C LEU A 57 8.51 -0.04 -15.44
N ASP A 58 9.75 0.16 -15.88
CA ASP A 58 10.46 1.42 -15.73
C ASP A 58 9.72 2.57 -16.46
N ALA A 59 9.19 2.31 -17.66
CA ALA A 59 8.38 3.27 -18.39
C ALA A 59 7.10 3.64 -17.61
N VAL A 60 6.36 2.65 -17.12
CA VAL A 60 5.14 2.88 -16.31
C VAL A 60 5.47 3.61 -15.01
N SER A 61 6.61 3.30 -14.38
CA SER A 61 7.05 3.99 -13.16
C SER A 61 7.34 5.46 -13.44
N SER A 62 7.94 5.79 -14.58
CA SER A 62 8.18 7.18 -14.99
C SER A 62 6.86 7.91 -15.24
N ASP A 63 5.96 7.31 -16.02
CA ASP A 63 4.65 7.91 -16.32
C ASP A 63 3.83 8.16 -15.04
N LEU A 64 3.93 7.26 -14.05
CA LEU A 64 3.25 7.44 -12.77
C LEU A 64 3.87 8.56 -11.93
N ALA A 65 5.19 8.75 -11.99
CA ALA A 65 5.85 9.87 -11.31
C ALA A 65 5.38 11.21 -11.87
N ASP A 66 5.22 11.33 -13.19
CA ASP A 66 4.67 12.53 -13.83
C ASP A 66 3.22 12.81 -13.38
N VAL A 67 2.42 11.76 -13.18
CA VAL A 67 1.06 11.88 -12.64
C VAL A 67 1.07 12.29 -11.17
N GLU A 68 2.00 11.75 -10.37
CA GLU A 68 2.18 12.12 -8.97
C GLU A 68 2.52 13.60 -8.84
N GLU A 69 3.43 14.11 -9.68
CA GLU A 69 3.76 15.53 -9.77
C GLU A 69 2.50 16.37 -10.08
N ILE A 70 1.72 16.03 -11.11
CA ILE A 70 0.49 16.77 -11.44
C ILE A 70 -0.54 16.74 -10.31
N VAL A 71 -0.68 15.61 -9.61
CA VAL A 71 -1.73 15.44 -8.58
C VAL A 71 -1.35 16.08 -7.26
N TYR A 72 -0.08 16.02 -6.86
CA TYR A 72 0.37 16.44 -5.54
C TYR A 72 1.18 17.73 -5.52
N GLU A 73 1.78 18.20 -6.62
CA GLU A 73 2.45 19.51 -6.65
C GLU A 73 1.47 20.69 -6.67
N ASP A 74 0.20 20.49 -7.07
CA ASP A 74 -0.85 21.51 -6.98
C ASP A 74 -1.43 21.67 -5.55
N GLU A 75 -1.00 20.87 -4.56
CA GLU A 75 -1.47 21.00 -3.16
C GLU A 75 -0.59 21.90 -2.27
N ASP A 76 0.59 22.34 -2.72
CA ASP A 76 1.49 23.22 -1.96
C ASP A 76 1.36 24.73 -2.29
N ASP A 77 0.65 25.11 -3.37
CA ASP A 77 0.48 26.51 -3.79
C ASP A 77 -0.96 27.07 -3.66
N GLU A 78 -1.94 26.31 -3.15
CA GLU A 78 -3.31 26.81 -2.88
C GLU A 78 -3.92 26.28 -1.57
N LYS A 79 -3.25 26.49 -0.43
CA LYS A 79 -3.94 26.52 0.89
C LYS A 79 -3.60 27.78 1.70
N GLU A 80 -3.68 28.92 1.05
CA GLU A 80 -4.30 30.14 1.64
C GLU A 80 -5.80 30.16 1.26
N CYS A 81 -6.55 29.09 1.59
CA CYS A 81 -7.96 29.30 1.90
C CYS A 81 -7.99 29.50 3.41
N ASP A 82 -7.96 30.77 3.82
CA ASP A 82 -8.31 31.27 5.14
C ASP A 82 -9.79 30.93 5.42
N CYS A 83 -10.03 29.64 5.60
CA CYS A 83 -11.33 28.98 5.68
C CYS A 83 -11.29 27.94 6.82
N ASP A 84 -10.36 28.09 7.77
CA ASP A 84 -10.25 27.36 9.03
C ASP A 84 -11.41 27.77 9.98
N GLU A 85 -12.66 27.54 9.57
CA GLU A 85 -13.71 27.30 10.55
C GLU A 85 -13.64 25.81 10.91
N GLU A 86 -12.96 25.49 12.02
CA GLU A 86 -12.96 24.14 12.58
C GLU A 86 -14.38 23.78 13.04
N PHE A 87 -15.03 22.83 12.34
CA PHE A 87 -16.35 22.30 12.70
C PHE A 87 -16.22 21.02 13.53
N PHE A 88 -16.87 20.98 14.70
CA PHE A 88 -16.95 19.83 15.59
C PHE A 88 -18.36 19.23 15.57
N GLU A 89 -18.50 17.95 15.21
CA GLU A 89 -19.79 17.25 15.26
C GLU A 89 -20.00 16.58 16.63
N VAL A 90 -21.04 17.01 17.35
CA VAL A 90 -21.44 16.46 18.66
C VAL A 90 -22.87 15.93 18.61
N LYS A 91 -23.12 14.78 19.24
CA LYS A 91 -24.47 14.22 19.36
C LYS A 91 -25.23 14.85 20.51
N CYS A 92 -26.44 15.35 20.23
CA CYS A 92 -27.32 15.88 21.26
C CYS A 92 -27.70 14.80 22.29
N PRO A 93 -27.50 15.01 23.60
CA PRO A 93 -27.85 14.03 24.63
C PRO A 93 -29.36 13.78 24.75
N LYS A 94 -30.21 14.72 24.28
CA LYS A 94 -31.66 14.63 24.40
C LYS A 94 -32.35 13.98 23.19
N CYS A 95 -31.87 14.26 21.98
CA CYS A 95 -32.52 13.81 20.75
C CYS A 95 -31.61 12.98 19.84
N SER A 96 -30.35 12.76 20.21
CA SER A 96 -29.34 12.04 19.43
C SER A 96 -29.05 12.58 18.02
N GLY A 97 -29.59 13.76 17.67
CA GLY A 97 -29.27 14.45 16.43
C GLY A 97 -27.82 14.95 16.43
N ALA A 98 -27.17 14.86 15.28
CA ALA A 98 -25.88 15.50 15.04
C ALA A 98 -26.02 17.02 15.11
N ILE A 99 -25.10 17.68 15.82
CA ILE A 99 -25.00 19.13 15.92
C ILE A 99 -23.59 19.50 15.47
N GLU A 100 -23.48 20.41 14.52
CA GLU A 100 -22.22 20.99 14.08
C GLU A 100 -21.95 22.24 14.92
N LEU A 101 -20.76 22.32 15.53
CA LEU A 101 -20.31 23.41 16.39
C LEU A 101 -19.08 24.07 15.77
N THR A 102 -18.97 25.38 15.88
CA THR A 102 -17.79 26.17 15.51
C THR A 102 -17.07 26.70 16.75
N GLU A 103 -15.84 27.20 16.63
CA GLU A 103 -15.15 27.88 17.73
C GLU A 103 -15.97 29.04 18.34
N GLU A 104 -16.72 29.77 17.52
CA GLU A 104 -17.67 30.81 17.99
C GLU A 104 -18.76 30.23 18.91
N SER A 105 -19.22 29.00 18.62
CA SER A 105 -20.23 28.31 19.44
C SER A 105 -19.71 27.96 20.84
N PHE A 106 -18.40 27.76 20.98
CA PHE A 106 -17.76 27.55 22.29
C PHE A 106 -17.56 28.88 23.02
N ASN A 107 -17.22 29.96 22.31
CA ASN A 107 -17.06 31.30 22.88
C ASN A 107 -18.39 31.90 23.40
N ASP A 108 -19.51 31.60 22.75
CA ASP A 108 -20.84 32.04 23.18
C ASP A 108 -21.34 31.29 24.45
N GLY A 109 -20.70 30.18 24.83
CA GLY A 109 -20.99 29.40 26.03
C GLY A 109 -22.28 28.59 25.99
N PHE A 110 -23.11 28.74 24.95
CA PHE A 110 -24.28 27.89 24.72
C PHE A 110 -24.68 27.80 23.24
N VAL A 111 -25.07 26.60 22.79
CA VAL A 111 -25.65 26.36 21.47
C VAL A 111 -27.07 25.81 21.60
N LYS A 112 -27.95 26.11 20.64
CA LYS A 112 -29.27 25.47 20.57
C LYS A 112 -29.23 24.31 19.60
N CYS A 113 -29.64 23.13 20.04
CA CYS A 113 -29.76 21.98 19.16
C CYS A 113 -30.79 22.26 18.05
N PRO A 114 -30.43 22.16 16.75
CA PRO A 114 -31.35 22.41 15.65
C PRO A 114 -32.49 21.38 15.56
N ALA A 115 -32.28 20.16 16.06
CA ALA A 115 -33.26 19.09 15.99
C ALA A 115 -34.33 19.13 17.10
N CYS A 116 -34.02 19.67 18.29
CA CYS A 116 -34.95 19.65 19.43
C CYS A 116 -35.09 20.98 20.18
N GLY A 117 -34.27 21.99 19.85
CA GLY A 117 -34.31 23.32 20.47
C GLY A 117 -33.76 23.39 21.90
N GLU A 118 -33.18 22.31 22.41
CA GLU A 118 -32.54 22.29 23.73
C GLU A 118 -31.30 23.20 23.74
N LYS A 119 -31.13 23.97 24.81
CA LYS A 119 -29.90 24.75 25.03
C LYS A 119 -28.85 23.82 25.62
N LEU A 120 -27.74 23.65 24.92
CA LEU A 120 -26.55 22.96 25.40
C LEU A 120 -25.57 24.04 25.85
N GLU A 121 -25.24 24.03 27.14
CA GLU A 121 -24.23 24.93 27.71
C GLU A 121 -22.88 24.19 27.69
N PHE A 122 -21.84 24.86 27.20
CA PHE A 122 -20.49 24.32 27.17
C PHE A 122 -19.64 25.09 28.18
N GLU A 123 -19.14 24.40 29.19
CA GLU A 123 -18.15 24.97 30.09
C GLU A 123 -16.78 24.85 29.44
N THR A 124 -16.29 25.94 28.85
CA THR A 124 -14.88 26.07 28.53
C THR A 124 -14.13 26.18 29.85
N CYS A 125 -13.37 25.16 30.23
CA CYS A 125 -12.41 25.26 31.32
C CYS A 125 -11.35 26.29 30.90
N GLY A 126 -11.51 27.54 31.34
CA GLY A 126 -10.61 28.64 31.01
C GLY A 126 -9.17 28.37 31.43
N ASP A 127 -8.24 29.10 30.80
CA ASP A 127 -6.77 29.03 30.87
C ASP A 127 -6.10 29.09 32.27
N ASP A 128 -6.80 28.78 33.36
CA ASP A 128 -6.25 28.65 34.71
C ASP A 128 -6.72 27.38 35.46
N CYS A 129 -7.25 26.37 34.77
CA CYS A 129 -7.59 25.07 35.36
C CYS A 129 -7.00 23.87 34.58
N CYS A 130 -5.74 23.56 34.90
CA CYS A 130 -5.08 22.25 34.89
C CYS A 130 -5.49 21.20 33.82
N CYS A 131 -4.86 21.27 32.64
CA CYS A 131 -4.50 20.06 31.89
C CYS A 131 -3.37 19.33 32.62
N GLY A 132 -3.75 18.36 33.46
CA GLY A 132 -2.83 17.41 34.08
C GLY A 132 -3.62 16.15 34.46
N ASP A 133 -3.10 14.99 34.08
CA ASP A 133 -3.64 13.64 34.25
C ASP A 133 -3.93 13.20 35.71
N ASP A 134 -4.63 14.00 36.52
CA ASP A 134 -4.87 13.69 37.94
C ASP A 134 -6.18 14.26 38.54
N CYS A 135 -7.20 14.58 37.75
CA CYS A 135 -8.46 15.15 38.27
C CYS A 135 -9.77 14.51 37.77
N CYS A 136 -9.76 13.21 37.44
CA CYS A 136 -10.99 12.41 37.32
C CYS A 136 -10.74 11.00 37.88
N GLY A 137 -10.53 10.90 39.20
CA GLY A 137 -10.38 9.60 39.85
C GLY A 137 -10.13 9.67 41.34
N SER A 138 -11.16 10.04 42.11
CA SER A 138 -11.47 9.75 43.54
C SER A 138 -12.63 10.71 43.90
N ASP A 139 -13.80 10.35 44.43
CA ASP A 139 -14.21 9.29 45.36
C ASP A 139 -15.72 9.00 45.21
N ASP A 140 -16.10 7.80 45.68
CA ASP A 140 -17.43 7.16 45.88
C ASP A 140 -18.11 6.42 44.69
#